data_AF-A0A7V2H7G1-F1
#
_entry.id   AF-A0A7V2H7G1-F1
#
_cell.length_a   1.000
_cell.length_b   1.000
_cell.length_c   1.000
_cell.angle_alpha   90.00
_cell.angle_beta   90.00
_cell.angle_gamma   90.00
#
_symmetry.space_group_name_H-M   'P 1'
#
loop_
_entity.id
_entity.type
_entity.pdbx_description
1 polymer ?
#
loop_
_entity_poly.entity_id
_entity_poly.type
_entity_poly.pdbx_seq_one_letter_code
_entity_poly.pdbx_strand_id
1 'polypeptide(L)'
;FANVILADEINRTPPKTQAALLEAMQEHQVTAGGKLHRLPQPFFVLATQNPIEQEGTYPLPEAQLDRFMFNIKVGYPTEDEEHQIVRLTTESRKVELQHVLSGEEVMALQDIVRKVPVDDAVIRYALQLTRLTRRTEGDVPDFVNDFVSWGAGPRASQYLILAAKARALLKGRDCAGIQDIAAVAPPVLRHRIVTNYHAEAESMTSDTIVRKLLEFVPQSDTPSLRGAAGRMMKEGAAG
;
A
#
# COMPACT_ATOMS: atom_id res chain seq x y z
N PHE A 1 -3.07 -21.54 -14.32
CA PHE A 1 -2.85 -20.24 -13.64
C PHE A 1 -3.88 -20.09 -12.54
N ALA A 2 -3.61 -19.30 -11.51
CA ALA A 2 -4.48 -19.10 -10.35
C ALA A 2 -4.80 -17.61 -10.14
N ASN A 3 -5.89 -17.31 -9.44
CA ASN A 3 -6.29 -15.95 -9.08
C ASN A 3 -5.46 -15.36 -7.93
N VAL A 4 -5.01 -16.21 -7.00
CA VAL A 4 -4.17 -15.80 -5.86
C VAL A 4 -2.90 -16.63 -5.88
N ILE A 5 -1.75 -15.96 -5.79
CA ILE A 5 -0.43 -16.57 -5.70
C ILE A 5 0.22 -16.13 -4.39
N LEU A 6 0.65 -17.10 -3.58
CA LEU A 6 1.53 -16.87 -2.44
C LEU A 6 2.95 -17.27 -2.87
N ALA A 7 3.82 -16.27 -3.04
CA ALA A 7 5.24 -16.45 -3.30
C ALA A 7 5.99 -16.40 -1.96
N ASP A 8 6.12 -17.57 -1.34
CA ASP A 8 6.77 -17.69 -0.04
C ASP A 8 8.30 -17.51 -0.18
N GLU A 9 8.89 -16.74 0.73
CA GLU A 9 10.31 -16.41 0.79
C GLU A 9 10.88 -15.99 -0.57
N ILE A 10 10.26 -15.00 -1.21
CA ILE A 10 10.62 -14.55 -2.57
C ILE A 10 12.10 -14.16 -2.68
N ASN A 11 12.69 -13.69 -1.58
CA ASN A 11 14.10 -13.36 -1.47
C ASN A 11 15.04 -14.57 -1.53
N ARG A 12 14.58 -15.82 -1.49
CA ARG A 12 15.42 -17.01 -1.70
C ARG A 12 15.45 -17.49 -3.14
N THR A 13 14.61 -16.91 -3.99
CA THR A 13 14.55 -17.28 -5.40
C THR A 13 15.57 -16.47 -6.22
N PRO A 14 16.18 -17.06 -7.28
CA PRO A 14 17.11 -16.33 -8.13
C PRO A 14 16.46 -15.09 -8.78
N PRO A 15 17.23 -14.03 -9.08
CA PRO A 15 16.71 -12.77 -9.64
C PRO A 15 15.87 -12.94 -10.92
N LYS A 16 16.18 -13.94 -11.75
CA LYS A 16 15.41 -14.24 -12.97
C LYS A 16 13.99 -14.71 -12.65
N THR A 17 13.82 -15.50 -11.59
CA THR A 17 12.52 -16.00 -11.14
C THR A 17 11.71 -14.88 -10.50
N GLN A 18 12.36 -14.04 -9.70
CA GLN A 18 11.74 -12.81 -9.14
C GLN A 18 11.23 -11.91 -10.27
N ALA A 19 12.07 -11.64 -11.28
CA ALA A 19 11.69 -10.81 -12.43
C ALA A 19 10.48 -11.39 -13.20
N ALA A 20 10.44 -12.71 -13.43
CA ALA A 20 9.33 -13.35 -14.12
C ALA A 20 7.99 -13.22 -13.35
N LEU A 21 8.01 -13.33 -12.02
CA LEU A 21 6.81 -13.10 -11.20
C LEU A 21 6.36 -11.64 -11.27
N LEU A 22 7.30 -10.69 -11.20
CA LEU A 22 7.00 -9.26 -11.24
C LEU A 22 6.51 -8.80 -12.62
N GLU A 23 7.00 -9.41 -13.69
CA GLU A 23 6.48 -9.23 -15.05
C GLU A 23 5.05 -9.73 -15.13
N ALA A 24 4.77 -10.94 -14.62
CA ALA A 24 3.42 -11.49 -14.55
C ALA A 24 2.45 -10.60 -13.77
N MET A 25 2.92 -9.98 -12.68
CA MET A 25 2.17 -9.02 -11.88
C MET A 25 1.81 -7.74 -12.65
N GLN A 26 2.71 -7.26 -13.50
CA GLN A 26 2.53 -5.99 -14.19
C GLN A 26 1.77 -6.15 -15.52
N GLU A 27 2.10 -7.20 -16.27
CA GLU A 27 1.58 -7.43 -17.62
C GLU A 27 0.34 -8.32 -17.63
N HIS A 28 0.01 -8.96 -16.50
CA HIS A 28 -1.10 -9.91 -16.38
C HIS A 28 -1.08 -11.05 -17.43
N GLN A 29 0.11 -11.39 -17.89
CA GLN A 29 0.36 -12.43 -18.88
C GLN A 29 1.74 -13.05 -18.67
N VAL A 30 1.95 -14.26 -19.17
CA VAL A 30 3.25 -14.93 -19.15
C VAL A 30 3.55 -15.59 -20.49
N THR A 31 4.83 -15.66 -20.85
CA THR A 31 5.28 -16.40 -22.03
C THR A 31 5.90 -17.72 -21.59
N ALA A 32 5.33 -18.84 -22.00
CA ALA A 32 5.83 -20.18 -21.71
C ALA A 32 5.93 -21.01 -22.99
N GLY A 33 7.11 -21.58 -23.26
CA GLY A 33 7.33 -22.38 -24.47
C GLY A 33 7.06 -21.63 -25.79
N GLY A 34 7.34 -20.32 -25.81
CA GLY A 34 7.07 -19.45 -26.97
C GLY A 34 5.60 -19.08 -27.18
N LYS A 35 4.69 -19.47 -26.28
CA LYS A 35 3.27 -19.10 -26.31
C LYS A 35 2.93 -18.12 -25.21
N LEU A 36 2.12 -17.13 -25.56
CA LEU A 36 1.59 -16.14 -24.63
C LEU A 36 0.34 -16.69 -23.93
N HIS A 37 0.29 -16.58 -22.61
CA HIS A 37 -0.85 -16.97 -21.79
C HIS A 37 -1.32 -15.79 -20.94
N ARG A 38 -2.60 -15.42 -21.06
CA ARG A 38 -3.22 -14.43 -20.16
C ARG A 38 -3.54 -15.05 -18.81
N LEU A 39 -3.30 -14.31 -17.74
CA LEU A 39 -3.61 -14.73 -16.38
C LEU A 39 -5.09 -14.52 -16.07
N PRO A 40 -5.72 -15.41 -15.28
CA PRO A 40 -7.11 -15.26 -14.86
C PRO A 40 -7.24 -14.03 -13.96
N GLN A 41 -8.37 -13.34 -14.08
CA GLN A 41 -8.69 -12.15 -13.27
C GLN A 41 -9.76 -12.50 -12.22
N PRO A 42 -9.67 -11.96 -11.00
CA PRO A 42 -8.60 -11.10 -10.48
C PRO A 42 -7.28 -11.86 -10.33
N PHE A 43 -6.16 -11.18 -10.55
CA PHE A 43 -4.82 -11.71 -10.30
C PHE A 43 -4.16 -10.97 -9.14
N PHE A 44 -3.89 -11.69 -8.05
CA PHE A 44 -3.35 -11.14 -6.81
C PHE A 44 -2.12 -11.94 -6.35
N VAL A 45 -1.05 -11.23 -6.00
CA VAL A 45 0.19 -11.82 -5.51
C VAL A 45 0.46 -11.34 -4.10
N LEU A 46 0.60 -12.27 -3.17
CA LEU A 46 1.26 -12.06 -1.88
C LEU A 46 2.66 -12.61 -1.98
N ALA A 47 3.64 -11.84 -1.50
CA ALA A 47 5.01 -12.32 -1.37
C ALA A 47 5.46 -12.12 0.07
N THR A 48 6.12 -13.12 0.64
CA THR A 48 6.72 -13.04 1.98
C THR A 48 8.23 -12.93 1.85
N GLN A 49 8.86 -12.33 2.84
CA GLN A 49 10.31 -12.27 2.97
C GLN A 49 10.67 -12.66 4.40
N ASN A 50 11.59 -13.60 4.56
CA ASN A 50 12.12 -13.93 5.87
C ASN A 50 13.28 -12.96 6.19
N PRO A 51 13.15 -12.12 7.25
CA PRO A 51 14.16 -11.11 7.56
C PRO A 51 15.36 -11.65 8.35
N ILE A 52 15.29 -12.88 8.88
CA ILE A 52 16.28 -13.41 9.83
C ILE A 52 17.43 -14.13 9.11
N GLU A 53 17.11 -14.91 8.08
CA GLU A 53 18.10 -15.69 7.33
C GLU A 53 18.65 -14.88 6.16
N GLN A 54 19.95 -14.60 6.16
CA GLN A 54 20.62 -13.84 5.09
C GLN A 54 21.41 -14.74 4.12
N GLU A 55 21.74 -15.98 4.53
CA GLU A 55 22.49 -16.91 3.69
C GLU A 55 21.62 -17.44 2.54
N GLY A 56 22.15 -17.38 1.31
CA GLY A 56 21.42 -17.82 0.12
C GLY A 56 20.23 -16.93 -0.27
N THR A 57 20.23 -15.67 0.16
CA THR A 57 19.18 -14.71 -0.21
C THR A 57 19.63 -13.71 -1.29
N TYR A 58 18.68 -13.33 -2.13
CA TYR A 58 18.75 -12.32 -3.17
C TYR A 58 17.72 -11.23 -2.82
N PRO A 59 18.15 -10.10 -2.20
CA PRO A 59 17.23 -9.04 -1.85
C PRO A 59 16.58 -8.47 -3.12
N LEU A 60 15.30 -8.13 -3.03
CA LEU A 60 14.61 -7.49 -4.14
C LEU A 60 15.10 -6.03 -4.24
N PRO A 61 15.58 -5.60 -5.42
CA PRO A 61 15.86 -4.19 -5.66
C PRO A 61 14.63 -3.32 -5.37
N GLU A 62 14.86 -2.07 -5.00
CA GLU A 62 13.84 -1.10 -4.64
C GLU A 62 12.85 -0.87 -5.79
N ALA A 63 13.36 -0.86 -7.03
CA ALA A 63 12.54 -0.77 -8.23
C ALA A 63 11.56 -1.96 -8.39
N GLN A 64 11.92 -3.13 -7.85
CA GLN A 64 11.04 -4.31 -7.81
C GLN A 64 10.03 -4.21 -6.68
N LEU A 65 10.48 -3.85 -5.47
CA LEU A 65 9.61 -3.62 -4.32
C LEU A 65 8.55 -2.55 -4.60
N ASP A 66 8.89 -1.51 -5.37
CA ASP A 66 7.96 -0.44 -5.76
C ASP A 66 6.75 -0.95 -6.57
N ARG A 67 6.78 -2.17 -7.13
CA ARG A 67 5.62 -2.77 -7.80
C ARG A 67 4.54 -3.23 -6.81
N PHE A 68 4.92 -3.61 -5.59
CA PHE A 68 3.97 -4.03 -4.55
C PHE A 68 3.25 -2.81 -3.96
N MET A 69 1.91 -2.88 -3.88
CA MET A 69 1.13 -1.80 -3.29
C MET A 69 1.50 -1.56 -1.83
N PHE A 70 1.51 -2.63 -1.03
CA PHE A 70 1.81 -2.59 0.40
C PHE A 70 3.02 -3.46 0.76
N ASN A 71 3.77 -3.01 1.75
CA ASN A 71 4.67 -3.85 2.55
C ASN A 71 4.07 -3.95 3.97
N ILE A 72 3.66 -5.16 4.36
CA ILE A 72 3.04 -5.42 5.66
C ILE A 72 4.06 -6.09 6.56
N LYS A 73 4.29 -5.51 7.74
CA LYS A 73 5.09 -6.12 8.80
C LYS A 73 4.16 -6.95 9.67
N VAL A 74 4.40 -8.25 9.71
CA VAL A 74 3.66 -9.19 10.55
C VAL A 74 4.52 -9.48 11.78
N GLY A 75 3.98 -9.15 12.96
CA GLY A 75 4.59 -9.52 14.24
C GLY A 75 4.00 -10.82 14.78
N TYR A 76 4.49 -11.26 15.94
CA TYR A 76 3.84 -12.33 16.68
C TYR A 76 2.47 -11.87 17.21
N PRO A 77 1.47 -12.77 17.27
CA PRO A 77 0.20 -12.50 17.92
C PRO A 77 0.41 -12.21 19.42
N THR A 78 -0.54 -11.53 20.03
CA THR A 78 -0.64 -11.46 21.50
C THR A 78 -0.97 -12.83 22.09
N GLU A 79 -0.73 -13.02 23.39
CA GLU A 79 -1.04 -14.29 24.08
C GLU A 79 -2.51 -14.70 23.89
N ASP A 80 -3.44 -13.75 23.98
CA ASP A 80 -4.88 -14.00 23.78
C ASP A 80 -5.21 -14.42 22.35
N GLU A 81 -4.61 -13.75 21.35
CA GLU A 81 -4.77 -14.10 19.94
C GLU A 81 -4.15 -15.47 19.64
N GLU A 82 -2.98 -15.77 20.20
CA GLU A 82 -2.29 -17.05 20.04
C GLU A 82 -3.08 -18.18 20.69
N HIS A 83 -3.61 -17.98 21.89
CA HIS A 83 -4.49 -18.94 22.56
C HIS A 83 -5.75 -19.24 21.71
N GLN A 84 -6.34 -18.22 21.06
CA GLN A 84 -7.46 -18.43 20.13
C GLN A 84 -7.03 -19.21 18.88
N ILE A 85 -5.89 -18.88 18.28
CA ILE A 85 -5.34 -19.60 17.12
C ILE A 85 -5.11 -21.07 17.46
N VAL A 86 -4.47 -21.37 18.61
CA VAL A 86 -4.22 -22.74 19.08
C VAL A 86 -5.54 -23.49 19.23
N ARG A 87 -6.55 -22.90 19.88
CA ARG A 87 -7.88 -23.53 20.00
C ARG A 87 -8.50 -23.84 18.64
N LEU A 88 -8.57 -22.84 17.75
CA LEU A 88 -9.24 -22.98 16.45
C LEU A 88 -8.55 -23.99 15.52
N THR A 89 -7.23 -24.11 15.61
CA THR A 89 -6.43 -24.99 14.73
C THR A 89 -6.27 -26.41 15.27
N THR A 90 -6.42 -26.61 16.58
CA THR A 90 -6.29 -27.94 17.23
C THR A 90 -7.64 -28.62 17.46
N GLU A 91 -8.75 -27.90 17.33
CA GLU A 91 -10.09 -28.48 17.31
C GLU A 91 -10.35 -29.18 15.96
N SER A 92 -10.95 -30.37 15.99
CA SER A 92 -11.37 -31.11 14.78
C SER A 92 -12.63 -30.53 14.11
N ARG A 93 -12.75 -29.20 14.07
CA ARG A 93 -13.92 -28.52 13.51
C ARG A 93 -13.76 -28.41 11.99
N LYS A 94 -14.61 -29.11 11.24
CA LYS A 94 -14.76 -28.86 9.81
C LYS A 94 -15.50 -27.54 9.60
N VAL A 95 -14.82 -26.57 9.01
CA VAL A 95 -15.42 -25.29 8.62
C VAL A 95 -16.00 -25.46 7.22
N GLU A 96 -17.32 -25.40 7.10
CA GLU A 96 -17.98 -25.28 5.79
C GLU A 96 -17.87 -23.83 5.31
N LEU A 97 -17.13 -23.63 4.23
CA LEU A 97 -16.96 -22.31 3.63
C LEU A 97 -18.16 -22.00 2.73
N GLN A 98 -18.78 -20.85 2.95
CA GLN A 98 -19.82 -20.33 2.06
C GLN A 98 -19.19 -19.42 1.01
N HIS A 99 -19.56 -19.63 -0.25
CA HIS A 99 -19.14 -18.76 -1.34
C HIS A 99 -19.90 -17.44 -1.26
N VAL A 100 -19.20 -16.34 -0.97
CA VAL A 100 -19.82 -15.00 -0.80
C VAL A 100 -19.65 -14.12 -2.04
N LEU A 101 -18.55 -14.27 -2.77
CA LEU A 101 -18.22 -13.47 -3.95
C LEU A 101 -17.50 -14.31 -5.01
N SER A 102 -17.91 -14.12 -6.25
CA SER A 102 -17.25 -14.61 -7.46
C SER A 102 -16.10 -13.69 -7.89
N GLY A 103 -15.23 -14.19 -8.77
CA GLY A 103 -14.15 -13.38 -9.34
C GLY A 103 -14.65 -12.16 -10.12
N GLU A 104 -15.77 -12.28 -10.84
CA GLU A 104 -16.38 -11.18 -11.58
C GLU A 104 -16.92 -10.09 -10.65
N GLU A 105 -17.53 -10.47 -9.52
CA GLU A 105 -17.98 -9.53 -8.49
C GLU A 105 -16.79 -8.80 -7.84
N VAL A 106 -15.69 -9.50 -7.58
CA VAL A 106 -14.45 -8.87 -7.08
C VAL A 106 -13.93 -7.83 -8.07
N MET A 107 -13.93 -8.13 -9.38
CA MET A 107 -13.53 -7.16 -10.40
C MET A 107 -14.46 -5.94 -10.43
N ALA A 108 -15.78 -6.16 -10.33
CA ALA A 108 -16.75 -5.07 -10.25
C ALA A 108 -16.51 -4.17 -9.02
N LEU A 109 -16.18 -4.76 -7.87
CA LEU A 109 -15.82 -4.01 -6.66
C LEU A 109 -14.52 -3.19 -6.85
N GLN A 110 -13.50 -3.75 -7.50
CA GLN A 110 -12.27 -3.00 -7.81
C GLN A 110 -12.54 -1.79 -8.71
N ASP A 111 -13.47 -1.90 -9.65
CA ASP A 111 -13.87 -0.78 -10.50
C ASP A 111 -14.66 0.28 -9.73
N ILE A 112 -15.46 -0.11 -8.74
CA ILE A 112 -16.12 0.82 -7.83
C ILE A 112 -15.09 1.64 -7.05
N VAL A 113 -14.02 1.01 -6.52
CA VAL A 113 -12.93 1.71 -5.83
C VAL A 113 -12.35 2.83 -6.71
N ARG A 114 -12.15 2.60 -8.01
CA ARG A 114 -11.61 3.62 -8.93
C ARG A 114 -12.54 4.82 -9.07
N LYS A 115 -13.86 4.58 -9.06
CA LYS A 115 -14.92 5.59 -9.24
C LYS A 115 -15.19 6.44 -8.00
N VAL A 116 -14.70 6.04 -6.82
CA VAL A 116 -14.85 6.84 -5.58
C VAL A 116 -14.28 8.24 -5.79
N PRO A 117 -15.06 9.31 -5.55
CA PRO A 117 -14.57 10.67 -5.65
C PRO A 117 -13.54 10.96 -4.55
N VAL A 118 -12.54 11.77 -4.90
CA VAL A 118 -11.53 12.24 -3.96
C VAL A 118 -11.31 13.73 -4.22
N ASP A 119 -11.36 14.50 -3.14
CA ASP A 119 -11.13 15.94 -3.21
C ASP A 119 -9.67 16.25 -3.57
N ASP A 120 -9.47 17.34 -4.30
CA ASP A 120 -8.15 17.82 -4.72
C ASP A 120 -7.23 18.12 -3.52
N ALA A 121 -7.82 18.50 -2.38
CA ALA A 121 -7.17 18.56 -1.06
C ALA A 121 -6.46 17.26 -0.66
N VAL A 122 -7.17 16.14 -0.78
CA VAL A 122 -6.70 14.81 -0.38
C VAL A 122 -5.63 14.33 -1.35
N ILE A 123 -5.78 14.63 -2.65
CA ILE A 123 -4.76 14.38 -3.67
C ILE A 123 -3.49 15.19 -3.35
N ARG A 124 -3.64 16.49 -3.07
CA ARG A 124 -2.51 17.35 -2.67
C ARG A 124 -1.81 16.85 -1.43
N TYR A 125 -2.54 16.41 -0.41
CA TYR A 125 -1.96 15.82 0.80
C TYR A 125 -1.12 14.58 0.49
N ALA A 126 -1.64 13.65 -0.32
CA ALA A 126 -0.90 12.46 -0.74
C ALA A 126 0.35 12.81 -1.58
N LEU A 127 0.24 13.81 -2.45
CA LEU A 127 1.35 14.33 -3.24
C LEU A 127 2.41 14.98 -2.35
N GLN A 128 2.00 15.77 -1.36
CA GLN A 128 2.89 16.43 -0.42
C GLN A 128 3.69 15.41 0.38
N LEU A 129 3.05 14.41 0.99
CA LEU A 129 3.73 13.32 1.68
C LEU A 129 4.77 12.62 0.79
N THR A 130 4.39 12.34 -0.46
CA THR A 130 5.28 11.65 -1.40
C THR A 130 6.46 12.53 -1.84
N ARG A 131 6.21 13.80 -2.18
CA ARG A 131 7.24 14.74 -2.66
C ARG A 131 8.23 15.11 -1.57
N LEU A 132 7.77 15.31 -0.34
CA LEU A 132 8.64 15.62 0.81
C LEU A 132 9.59 14.47 1.16
N THR A 133 9.43 13.28 0.59
CA THR A 133 10.42 12.19 0.75
C THR A 133 11.66 12.35 -0.14
N ARG A 134 11.67 13.31 -1.08
CA ARG A 134 12.71 13.44 -2.11
C ARG A 134 13.61 14.63 -1.81
N ARG A 135 14.90 14.38 -1.55
CA ARG A 135 15.90 15.40 -1.17
C ARG A 135 16.07 16.57 -2.15
N THR A 136 15.63 16.43 -3.40
CA THR A 136 15.93 17.39 -4.48
C THR A 136 14.77 18.31 -4.86
N GLU A 137 13.61 18.21 -4.20
CA GLU A 137 12.41 18.95 -4.59
C GLU A 137 11.86 19.84 -3.46
N GLY A 138 12.30 21.10 -3.37
CA GLY A 138 11.64 22.16 -2.58
C GLY A 138 12.04 22.26 -1.10
N ASP A 139 11.13 22.75 -0.26
CA ASP A 139 11.29 22.91 1.19
C ASP A 139 11.08 21.56 1.90
N VAL A 140 12.13 20.74 1.85
CA VAL A 140 12.15 19.37 2.39
C VAL A 140 12.61 19.42 3.85
N PRO A 141 11.94 18.71 4.78
CA PRO A 141 12.32 18.73 6.19
C PRO A 141 13.74 18.21 6.41
N ASP A 142 14.45 18.78 7.38
CA ASP A 142 15.84 18.42 7.70
C ASP A 142 16.02 16.92 7.90
N PHE A 143 15.11 16.26 8.64
CA PHE A 143 15.19 14.81 8.86
C PHE A 143 15.09 13.98 7.58
N VAL A 144 14.47 14.49 6.50
CA VAL A 144 14.51 13.79 5.20
C VAL A 144 15.85 14.04 4.52
N ASN A 145 16.32 15.29 4.51
CA ASN A 145 17.61 15.64 3.93
C ASN A 145 18.75 14.88 4.60
N ASP A 146 18.69 14.69 5.92
CA ASP A 146 19.73 14.07 6.71
C ASP A 146 19.70 12.54 6.64
N PHE A 147 18.51 11.92 6.56
CA PHE A 147 18.37 10.47 6.74
C PHE A 147 17.90 9.69 5.50
N VAL A 148 17.34 10.35 4.48
CA VAL A 148 16.83 9.66 3.28
C VAL A 148 17.87 9.69 2.18
N SER A 149 18.16 8.54 1.55
CA SER A 149 18.98 8.42 0.35
C SER A 149 18.15 8.50 -0.92
N TRP A 150 16.97 7.86 -0.92
CA TRP A 150 16.06 7.83 -2.06
C TRP A 150 14.59 7.88 -1.63
N GLY A 151 13.81 8.76 -2.26
CA GLY A 151 12.41 9.00 -1.93
C GLY A 151 11.41 8.25 -2.82
N ALA A 152 10.14 8.34 -2.44
CA ALA A 152 9.05 7.63 -3.08
C ALA A 152 8.68 8.21 -4.47
N GLY A 153 8.55 7.34 -5.46
CA GLY A 153 8.16 7.71 -6.83
C GLY A 153 6.67 8.03 -7.01
N PRO A 154 6.22 8.40 -8.22
CA PRO A 154 4.81 8.73 -8.51
C PRO A 154 3.81 7.60 -8.22
N ARG A 155 4.25 6.34 -8.26
CA ARG A 155 3.39 5.19 -7.93
C ARG A 155 2.94 5.22 -6.47
N ALA A 156 3.74 5.79 -5.58
CA ALA A 156 3.39 5.93 -4.17
C ALA A 156 2.11 6.76 -3.99
N SER A 157 2.02 7.92 -4.64
CA SER A 157 0.82 8.77 -4.54
C SER A 157 -0.41 8.11 -5.17
N GLN A 158 -0.24 7.38 -6.28
CA GLN A 158 -1.32 6.59 -6.88
C GLN A 158 -1.84 5.52 -5.91
N TYR A 159 -0.94 4.78 -5.27
CA TYR A 159 -1.31 3.74 -4.32
C TYR A 159 -1.87 4.28 -3.01
N LEU A 160 -1.39 5.42 -2.51
CA LEU A 160 -2.01 6.12 -1.38
C LEU A 160 -3.48 6.42 -1.68
N ILE A 161 -3.77 6.98 -2.85
CA ILE A 161 -5.14 7.35 -3.24
C ILE A 161 -6.01 6.11 -3.42
N LEU A 162 -5.56 5.11 -4.16
CA LEU A 162 -6.34 3.88 -4.37
C LEU A 162 -6.61 3.14 -3.05
N ALA A 163 -5.60 3.03 -2.19
CA ALA A 163 -5.74 2.44 -0.86
C ALA A 163 -6.70 3.23 0.03
N ALA A 164 -6.65 4.56 0.00
CA ALA A 164 -7.55 5.42 0.76
C ALA A 164 -9.01 5.30 0.28
N LYS A 165 -9.24 5.26 -1.05
CA LYS A 165 -10.57 5.00 -1.63
C LYS A 165 -11.13 3.65 -1.18
N ALA A 166 -10.33 2.59 -1.27
CA ALA A 166 -10.73 1.26 -0.81
C ALA A 166 -11.05 1.24 0.68
N ARG A 167 -10.19 1.88 1.50
CA ARG A 167 -10.40 1.99 2.95
C ARG A 167 -11.67 2.76 3.30
N ALA A 168 -11.99 3.84 2.59
CA ALA A 168 -13.20 4.62 2.81
C ALA A 168 -14.45 3.76 2.57
N LEU A 169 -14.49 3.03 1.44
CA LEU A 169 -15.59 2.11 1.12
C LEU A 169 -15.74 0.99 2.15
N LEU A 170 -14.64 0.36 2.57
CA LEU A 170 -14.66 -0.67 3.61
C LEU A 170 -15.16 -0.15 4.97
N LYS A 171 -15.07 1.17 5.20
CA LYS A 171 -15.64 1.84 6.37
C LYS A 171 -17.04 2.42 6.12
N GLY A 172 -17.70 2.07 5.02
CA GLY A 172 -19.04 2.54 4.67
C GLY A 172 -19.12 4.01 4.27
N ARG A 173 -18.00 4.64 3.90
CA ARG A 173 -17.96 6.01 3.37
C ARG A 173 -17.82 6.02 1.86
N ASP A 174 -18.51 6.96 1.24
CA ASP A 174 -18.56 7.18 -0.21
C ASP A 174 -17.44 8.10 -0.73
N CYS A 175 -16.66 8.73 0.15
CA CYS A 175 -15.51 9.55 -0.21
C CYS A 175 -14.31 9.28 0.71
N ALA A 176 -13.10 9.34 0.13
CA ALA A 176 -11.86 9.22 0.89
C ALA A 176 -11.43 10.57 1.46
N GLY A 177 -10.90 10.56 2.69
CA GLY A 177 -10.36 11.74 3.35
C GLY A 177 -8.87 11.63 3.67
N ILE A 178 -8.31 12.71 4.22
CA ILE A 178 -6.90 12.78 4.65
C ILE A 178 -6.57 11.67 5.67
N GLN A 179 -7.50 11.37 6.57
CA GLN A 179 -7.38 10.30 7.57
C GLN A 179 -7.19 8.91 6.93
N ASP A 180 -7.71 8.69 5.72
CA ASP A 180 -7.53 7.44 5.00
C ASP A 180 -6.14 7.35 4.41
N ILE A 181 -5.64 8.46 3.83
CA ILE A 181 -4.25 8.57 3.35
C ILE A 181 -3.28 8.35 4.50
N ALA A 182 -3.47 9.04 5.62
CA ALA A 182 -2.61 8.89 6.80
C ALA A 182 -2.59 7.45 7.33
N ALA A 183 -3.74 6.77 7.34
CA ALA A 183 -3.83 5.39 7.81
C ALA A 183 -3.12 4.38 6.90
N VAL A 184 -3.11 4.60 5.58
CA VAL A 184 -2.46 3.70 4.61
C VAL A 184 -1.03 4.12 4.27
N ALA A 185 -0.58 5.30 4.72
CA ALA A 185 0.75 5.82 4.43
C ALA A 185 1.90 4.91 4.91
N PRO A 186 1.91 4.37 6.13
CA PRO A 186 3.00 3.50 6.58
C PRO A 186 3.23 2.27 5.68
N PRO A 187 2.23 1.42 5.40
CA PRO A 187 2.45 0.25 4.55
C PRO A 187 2.69 0.58 3.07
N VAL A 188 2.29 1.76 2.59
CA VAL A 188 2.56 2.19 1.20
C VAL A 188 3.97 2.80 1.06
N LEU A 189 4.41 3.61 2.01
CA LEU A 189 5.64 4.40 1.86
C LEU A 189 6.89 3.69 2.35
N ARG A 190 6.80 2.76 3.32
CA ARG A 190 7.98 2.21 4.00
C ARG A 190 9.03 1.58 3.08
N HIS A 191 8.61 0.83 2.06
CA HIS A 191 9.51 0.17 1.09
C HIS A 191 9.84 1.06 -0.12
N ARG A 192 9.40 2.32 -0.07
CA ARG A 192 9.64 3.34 -1.10
C ARG A 192 10.53 4.47 -0.60
N ILE A 193 10.93 4.42 0.67
CA ILE A 193 11.88 5.34 1.29
C ILE A 193 13.10 4.52 1.66
N VAL A 194 14.23 4.86 1.05
CA VAL A 194 15.52 4.25 1.34
C VAL A 194 16.26 5.21 2.26
N THR A 195 16.67 4.71 3.42
CA THR A 195 17.48 5.48 4.37
C THR A 195 18.96 5.44 3.98
N ASN A 196 19.76 6.36 4.51
CA ASN A 196 21.21 6.38 4.32
C ASN A 196 21.96 5.81 5.54
N TYR A 197 23.28 5.69 5.45
CA TYR A 197 24.10 5.17 6.56
C TYR A 197 24.03 6.01 7.85
N HIS A 198 23.80 7.33 7.73
CA HIS A 198 23.62 8.19 8.90
C HIS A 198 22.36 7.77 9.66
N ALA A 199 21.26 7.56 8.93
CA ALA A 199 20.02 7.07 9.51
C ALA A 199 20.19 5.75 10.25
N GLU A 200 20.96 4.81 9.70
CA GLU A 200 21.25 3.53 10.36
C GLU A 200 21.99 3.74 11.69
N ALA A 201 23.00 4.62 11.71
CA ALA A 201 23.75 4.96 12.93
C ALA A 201 22.85 5.58 14.02
N GLU A 202 21.84 6.35 13.62
CA GLU A 202 20.87 6.97 14.53
C GLU A 202 19.59 6.13 14.75
N SER A 203 19.56 4.89 14.27
CA SER A 203 18.37 4.01 14.35
C SER A 203 17.10 4.63 13.71
N MET A 204 17.28 5.50 12.73
CA MET A 204 16.21 6.05 11.90
C MET A 204 15.83 5.07 10.79
N THR A 205 14.57 4.64 10.85
CA THR A 205 13.97 3.71 9.89
C THR A 205 12.98 4.41 8.98
N SER A 206 12.66 3.82 7.83
CA SER A 206 11.62 4.33 6.93
C SER A 206 10.27 4.50 7.64
N ASP A 207 9.91 3.63 8.60
CA ASP A 207 8.68 3.79 9.40
C ASP A 207 8.73 5.04 10.29
N THR A 208 9.90 5.35 10.89
CA THR A 208 10.08 6.57 11.68
C THR A 208 10.01 7.82 10.79
N ILE A 209 10.59 7.77 9.59
CA ILE A 209 10.51 8.87 8.60
C ILE A 209 9.05 9.11 8.18
N VAL A 210 8.29 8.06 7.88
CA VAL A 210 6.86 8.20 7.53
C VAL A 210 6.07 8.80 8.68
N ARG A 211 6.32 8.38 9.92
CA ARG A 211 5.66 8.95 11.10
C ARG A 211 5.95 10.45 11.25
N LYS A 212 7.23 10.82 11.17
CA LYS A 212 7.66 12.23 11.21
C LYS A 212 7.04 13.06 10.08
N LEU A 213 6.89 12.50 8.87
CA LEU A 213 6.21 13.17 7.75
C LEU A 213 4.73 13.39 8.02
N LEU A 214 4.03 12.41 8.60
CA LEU A 214 2.62 12.54 8.97
C LEU A 214 2.39 13.57 10.09
N GLU A 215 3.36 13.74 10.99
CA GLU A 215 3.36 14.77 12.02
C GLU A 215 3.69 16.16 11.43
N PHE A 216 4.64 16.21 10.49
CA PHE A 216 5.08 17.43 9.83
C PHE A 216 4.03 18.03 8.88
N VAL A 217 3.23 17.19 8.22
CA VAL A 217 2.12 17.62 7.35
C VAL A 217 0.79 17.44 8.09
N PRO A 218 0.25 18.50 8.74
CA PRO A 218 -0.93 18.38 9.59
C PRO A 218 -2.15 17.93 8.79
N GLN A 219 -3.01 17.12 9.43
CA GLN A 219 -4.25 16.65 8.81
C GLN A 219 -5.34 17.74 8.69
N SER A 220 -5.07 18.96 9.16
CA SER A 220 -6.02 20.05 9.36
C SER A 220 -6.06 21.12 8.27
N ASP A 221 -5.08 21.16 7.35
CA ASP A 221 -4.92 22.28 6.41
C ASP A 221 -5.81 22.18 5.17
N THR A 222 -7.05 21.69 5.30
CA THR A 222 -8.00 21.86 4.20
C THR A 222 -9.43 22.14 4.65
N PRO A 223 -10.13 23.09 4.00
CA PRO A 223 -11.44 23.55 4.45
C PRO A 223 -12.41 22.38 4.41
N SER A 224 -13.10 22.14 5.53
CA SER A 224 -14.13 21.11 5.59
C SER A 224 -15.18 21.37 4.49
N LEU A 225 -15.43 20.37 3.65
CA LEU A 225 -16.49 20.39 2.62
C LEU A 225 -17.90 20.58 3.21
N ARG A 226 -18.07 20.51 4.54
CA ARG A 226 -19.31 20.89 5.22
C ARG A 226 -19.70 22.35 4.99
N GLY A 227 -18.77 23.24 4.64
CA GLY A 227 -19.05 24.66 4.39
C GLY A 227 -19.52 25.00 2.96
N ALA A 228 -19.13 24.21 1.96
CA ALA A 228 -19.40 24.52 0.54
C ALA A 228 -20.85 24.22 0.15
N ALA A 229 -21.41 23.11 0.63
CA ALA A 229 -22.82 22.76 0.39
C ALA A 229 -23.80 23.77 1.03
N GLY A 230 -23.42 24.39 2.15
CA GLY A 230 -24.25 25.39 2.84
C GLY A 230 -24.27 26.77 2.16
N ARG A 231 -23.25 27.13 1.36
CA ARG A 231 -23.24 28.39 0.60
C ARG A 231 -24.02 28.30 -0.71
N MET A 232 -23.94 27.16 -1.41
CA MET A 232 -24.66 26.99 -2.68
C MET A 232 -26.20 26.96 -2.50
N MET A 233 -26.72 26.54 -1.34
CA MET A 233 -28.16 26.61 -1.07
C MET A 233 -28.67 28.01 -0.69
N LYS A 234 -27.80 28.92 -0.20
CA LYS A 234 -28.22 30.29 0.14
C LYS A 234 -28.19 31.24 -1.06
N GLU A 235 -27.33 30.99 -2.03
CA GLU A 235 -27.24 31.81 -3.25
C GLU A 235 -28.29 31.43 -4.31
N GLY A 236 -28.86 30.21 -4.27
CA GLY A 236 -29.94 29.79 -5.17
C GLY A 236 -31.36 30.17 -4.71
N ALA A 237 -31.53 30.75 -3.52
CA ALA A 237 -32.83 31.14 -2.96
C ALA A 237 -33.10 32.66 -3.03
N ALA A 238 -32.20 33.43 -3.65
CA ALA A 238 -32.28 34.89 -3.78
C ALA A 238 -32.36 35.35 -5.26
N GLY A 239 -32.75 34.47 -6.18
CA GLY A 239 -32.96 34.75 -7.60
C GLY A 239 -34.42 34.52 -8.01
#